data_AF-A0A5B0S4F7-F1
#
_entry.id   AF-A0A5B0S4F7-F1
#
_cell.length_a   1.000
_cell.length_b   1.000
_cell.length_c   1.000
_cell.angle_alpha   90.00
_cell.angle_beta   90.00
_cell.angle_gamma   90.00
#
_symmetry.space_group_name_H-M   'P 1'
#
loop_
_entity.id
_entity.type
_entity.pdbx_description
1 polymer ?
#
loop_
_entity_poly.entity_id
_entity_poly.type
_entity_poly.pdbx_seq_one_letter_code
_entity_poly.pdbx_strand_id
1 'polypeptide(L)'
;MVACHGTNLLNPSDESLVFMRDCPSFLEAVALGDGLSQRIDVYTPTWPIPSFRFHTRRVTPHVRAWQSSVQCIWKEHGVWRWDEKRQKPIVLKPKHFNLDPVSGKTFDFYRQALYPFVSRFATRVQRHRPDWIIPVGPIPNEFYPKWDLSQRPKNLVAGPHFYDLFSLVHKTHGTLTMDVQGICMNKPIWKWMHFGHAAARKNYTEQIKNIVDSVYKNIGEIPCLIGELGICMDLNNGESFKTGNFYWQHHQMNALLAACESNLVSFVLWNFNPYNTDEHGDGWNGENFSFISQSEVDPSSPHSQPRILSAVVRPNAQKVAGIPCRLSYDSDESRFEFEYKNPEEGLDSKQPSRLKTTRTEIFLPADRFPVDRIEISVSDGTYSHEVKNQLLIWNHSKLEPGAQHWIKIASRVRVKVEKPAGSGMFPGSKLALLLSLLIGLLALWVVHVTTH
;
A
#
# COMPACT_ATOMS: atom_id res chain seq x y z
N MET A 1 -2.71 5.91 6.48
CA MET A 1 -4.01 6.57 6.70
C MET A 1 -4.01 7.94 6.05
N VAL A 2 -4.50 8.04 4.81
CA VAL A 2 -5.01 9.29 4.27
C VAL A 2 -6.48 9.35 4.69
N ALA A 3 -6.72 9.58 5.97
CA ALA A 3 -8.07 9.79 6.48
C ALA A 3 -8.37 11.28 6.38
N CYS A 4 -8.87 11.73 5.22
CA CYS A 4 -9.57 13.01 5.16
C CYS A 4 -10.92 12.82 5.86
N HIS A 5 -11.12 13.46 6.99
CA HIS A 5 -12.42 13.47 7.69
C HIS A 5 -13.44 14.26 6.86
N GLY A 6 -14.37 13.55 6.21
CA GLY A 6 -15.59 14.13 5.66
C GLY A 6 -16.74 13.99 6.66
N THR A 7 -17.19 15.09 7.25
CA THR A 7 -18.34 15.13 8.18
C THR A 7 -19.68 15.41 7.50
N ASN A 8 -19.91 14.95 6.27
CA ASN A 8 -21.20 15.13 5.58
C ASN A 8 -21.77 13.79 5.11
N LEU A 9 -22.53 13.14 5.98
CA LEU A 9 -23.31 11.93 5.68
C LEU A 9 -24.67 12.20 4.99
N LEU A 10 -24.90 13.41 4.43
CA LEU A 10 -26.25 13.83 4.03
C LEU A 10 -26.38 14.52 2.66
N ASN A 11 -25.36 14.49 1.80
CA ASN A 11 -25.53 15.00 0.42
C ASN A 11 -25.23 13.91 -0.63
N PRO A 12 -26.26 13.32 -1.28
CA PRO A 12 -26.08 12.25 -2.26
C PRO A 12 -25.35 12.65 -3.54
N SER A 13 -25.09 13.95 -3.75
CA SER A 13 -24.47 14.47 -4.97
C SER A 13 -22.94 14.64 -4.89
N ASP A 14 -22.31 14.32 -3.76
CA ASP A 14 -20.86 14.52 -3.58
C ASP A 14 -20.10 13.20 -3.82
N GLU A 15 -19.77 12.96 -5.09
CA GLU A 15 -19.06 11.78 -5.57
C GLU A 15 -17.68 11.59 -4.88
N SER A 16 -17.59 10.49 -4.11
CA SER A 16 -16.41 9.80 -3.57
C SER A 16 -15.47 10.58 -2.60
N LEU A 17 -15.26 9.99 -1.41
CA LEU A 17 -14.72 10.65 -0.21
C LEU A 17 -13.19 10.52 0.00
N VAL A 18 -12.46 9.83 -0.89
CA VAL A 18 -10.97 9.75 -0.87
C VAL A 18 -10.35 10.82 -1.79
N PHE A 19 -10.97 11.98 -1.87
CA PHE A 19 -10.39 13.15 -2.52
C PHE A 19 -9.92 14.14 -1.45
N MET A 20 -8.71 14.70 -1.61
CA MET A 20 -8.32 15.90 -0.87
C MET A 20 -9.36 16.99 -1.17
N ARG A 21 -10.19 17.32 -0.18
CA ARG A 21 -11.24 18.36 -0.24
C ARG A 21 -11.15 19.24 0.99
N ASP A 22 -12.01 19.01 1.99
CA ASP A 22 -12.01 19.75 3.25
C ASP A 22 -10.73 19.44 4.03
N CYS A 23 -9.80 20.39 4.04
CA CYS A 23 -8.49 20.24 4.64
C CYS A 23 -8.28 21.31 5.73
N PRO A 24 -8.99 21.22 6.87
CA PRO A 24 -8.72 22.13 7.98
C PRO A 24 -7.27 21.97 8.44
N SER A 25 -6.60 23.10 8.69
CA SER A 25 -5.37 23.12 9.48
C SER A 25 -5.63 22.52 10.87
N PHE A 26 -4.57 22.09 11.56
CA PHE A 26 -4.70 21.56 12.92
C PHE A 26 -5.50 22.50 13.85
N LEU A 27 -5.26 23.81 13.78
CA LEU A 27 -5.95 24.80 14.60
C LEU A 27 -7.45 24.88 14.27
N GLU A 28 -7.79 24.85 12.99
CA GLU A 28 -9.18 24.84 12.55
C GLU A 28 -9.87 23.53 12.96
N ALA A 29 -9.20 22.39 12.81
CA ALA A 29 -9.74 21.08 13.19
C ALA A 29 -10.06 21.01 14.69
N VAL A 30 -9.16 21.51 15.56
CA VAL A 30 -9.42 21.50 17.02
C VAL A 30 -10.50 22.49 17.42
N ALA A 31 -10.64 23.61 16.70
CA ALA A 31 -11.72 24.57 16.92
C ALA A 31 -13.08 24.02 16.45
N LEU A 32 -13.12 23.37 15.28
CA LEU A 32 -14.29 22.62 14.81
C LEU A 32 -14.69 21.55 15.82
N GLY A 33 -13.72 20.78 16.35
CA GLY A 33 -13.95 19.80 17.40
C GLY A 33 -14.49 20.41 18.71
N ASP A 34 -14.19 21.68 19.00
CA ASP A 34 -14.74 22.43 20.13
C ASP A 34 -16.12 23.04 19.84
N GLY A 35 -16.69 22.81 18.65
CA GLY A 35 -18.01 23.30 18.23
C GLY A 35 -17.98 24.69 17.57
N LEU A 36 -16.80 25.22 17.26
CA LEU A 36 -16.62 26.58 16.77
C LEU A 36 -16.49 26.56 15.25
N SER A 37 -17.43 27.22 14.56
CA SER A 37 -17.45 27.26 13.09
C SER A 37 -16.17 27.85 12.50
N GLN A 38 -15.57 27.17 11.52
CA GLN A 38 -14.35 27.61 10.85
C GLN A 38 -14.58 27.82 9.35
N ARG A 39 -13.82 28.74 8.76
CA ARG A 39 -13.67 28.81 7.30
C ARG A 39 -12.38 28.09 6.95
N ILE A 40 -12.51 26.93 6.32
CA ILE A 40 -11.39 26.03 6.03
C ILE A 40 -11.03 26.09 4.55
N ASP A 41 -9.80 25.71 4.24
CA ASP A 41 -9.35 25.53 2.86
C ASP A 41 -9.93 24.24 2.27
N VAL A 42 -10.37 24.33 1.01
CA VAL A 42 -10.80 23.20 0.21
C VAL A 42 -9.77 23.01 -0.91
N TYR A 43 -9.10 21.86 -0.89
CA TYR A 43 -8.12 21.50 -1.91
C TYR A 43 -8.76 20.68 -3.01
N THR A 44 -8.06 20.60 -4.14
CA THR A 44 -8.36 19.60 -5.17
C THR A 44 -7.05 19.02 -5.69
N PRO A 45 -6.98 17.71 -5.97
CA PRO A 45 -5.79 17.11 -6.55
C PRO A 45 -5.43 17.73 -7.90
N THR A 46 -4.16 17.98 -8.12
CA THR A 46 -3.63 18.43 -9.42
C THR A 46 -2.35 17.70 -9.78
N TRP A 47 -1.87 17.94 -10.99
CA TRP A 47 -0.58 17.47 -11.44
C TRP A 47 0.13 18.58 -12.22
N PRO A 48 1.45 18.83 -12.03
CA PRO A 48 2.44 18.09 -11.22
C PRO A 48 2.49 18.49 -9.74
N ILE A 49 1.77 19.54 -9.36
CA ILE A 49 1.63 19.97 -7.96
C ILE A 49 0.59 19.07 -7.30
N PRO A 50 0.90 18.33 -6.22
CA PRO A 50 0.02 17.30 -5.64
C PRO A 50 -1.43 17.74 -5.43
N SER A 51 -1.61 19.00 -5.03
CA SER A 51 -2.91 19.64 -4.93
C SER A 51 -2.74 21.16 -4.94
N PHE A 52 -3.82 21.87 -5.26
CA PHE A 52 -3.91 23.31 -5.03
C PHE A 52 -5.15 23.63 -4.21
N ARG A 53 -5.10 24.77 -3.52
CA ARG A 53 -6.26 25.31 -2.82
C ARG A 53 -7.27 25.83 -3.85
N PHE A 54 -8.40 25.16 -3.97
CA PHE A 54 -9.46 25.50 -4.91
C PHE A 54 -10.29 26.69 -4.41
N HIS A 55 -10.82 26.61 -3.19
CA HIS A 55 -11.51 27.72 -2.53
C HIS A 55 -11.47 27.56 -0.99
N THR A 56 -12.25 28.37 -0.28
CA THR A 56 -12.54 28.17 1.15
C THR A 56 -14.01 27.87 1.37
N ARG A 57 -14.36 27.12 2.40
CA ARG A 57 -15.75 26.84 2.78
C ARG A 57 -15.94 27.03 4.28
N ARG A 58 -17.10 27.53 4.69
CA ARG A 58 -17.47 27.56 6.11
C ARG A 58 -18.03 26.20 6.51
N VAL A 59 -17.46 25.60 7.55
CA VAL A 59 -17.95 24.39 8.21
C VAL A 59 -18.47 24.75 9.59
N THR A 60 -19.70 24.34 9.87
CA THR A 60 -20.37 24.56 11.15
C THR A 60 -20.66 23.21 11.80
N PRO A 61 -19.93 22.86 12.88
CA PRO A 61 -20.19 21.61 13.61
C PRO A 61 -21.57 21.61 14.24
N HIS A 62 -22.29 20.49 14.15
CA HIS A 62 -23.56 20.29 14.84
C HIS A 62 -23.38 19.70 16.25
N VAL A 63 -22.23 19.06 16.51
CA VAL A 63 -21.90 18.40 17.77
C VAL A 63 -20.43 18.69 18.10
N ARG A 64 -20.11 18.81 19.40
CA ARG A 64 -18.73 18.90 19.88
C ARG A 64 -18.10 17.50 19.92
N ALA A 65 -16.82 17.40 19.59
CA ALA A 65 -16.05 16.17 19.78
C ALA A 65 -15.83 15.85 21.28
N TRP A 66 -16.00 16.84 22.16
CA TRP A 66 -15.85 16.73 23.61
C TRP A 66 -17.20 16.75 24.31
N GLN A 67 -17.32 15.97 25.40
CA GLN A 67 -18.49 16.03 26.28
C GLN A 67 -18.65 17.44 26.88
N SER A 68 -19.85 17.76 27.35
CA SER A 68 -20.21 19.11 27.83
C SER A 68 -19.31 19.61 28.96
N SER A 69 -18.84 18.72 29.84
CA SER A 69 -17.92 19.05 30.94
C SER A 69 -16.43 18.89 30.60
N VAL A 70 -16.10 18.49 29.36
CA VAL A 70 -14.72 18.20 28.95
C VAL A 70 -14.23 19.29 28.01
N GLN A 71 -13.08 19.86 28.37
CA GLN A 71 -12.39 20.84 27.53
C GLN A 71 -11.59 20.12 26.45
N CYS A 72 -11.40 20.77 25.30
CA CYS A 72 -10.41 20.34 24.33
C CYS A 72 -9.04 20.21 25.01
N ILE A 73 -8.45 19.02 24.97
CA ILE A 73 -7.18 18.73 25.63
C ILE A 73 -6.06 19.66 25.18
N TRP A 74 -6.01 20.06 23.90
CA TRP A 74 -5.00 21.02 23.43
C TRP A 74 -5.26 22.46 23.90
N LYS A 75 -6.50 22.81 24.21
CA LYS A 75 -6.85 24.09 24.85
C LYS A 75 -6.45 24.06 26.33
N GLU A 76 -6.67 22.94 27.02
CA GLU A 76 -6.22 22.70 28.40
C GLU A 76 -4.69 22.81 28.54
N HIS A 77 -3.95 22.20 27.61
CA HIS A 77 -2.49 22.34 27.53
C HIS A 77 -2.00 23.73 27.07
N GLY A 78 -2.91 24.66 26.80
CA GLY A 78 -2.60 26.03 26.37
C GLY A 78 -1.91 26.08 25.00
N VAL A 79 -2.18 25.14 24.10
CA VAL A 79 -1.65 25.13 22.73
C VAL A 79 -2.36 26.18 21.89
N TRP A 80 -3.65 26.38 22.14
CA TRP A 80 -4.49 27.35 21.45
C TRP A 80 -5.57 27.91 22.38
N ARG A 81 -6.19 29.02 21.98
CA ARG A 81 -7.43 29.53 22.61
C ARG A 81 -8.35 30.15 21.57
N TRP A 82 -9.60 30.39 21.98
CA TRP A 82 -10.55 31.18 21.20
C TRP A 82 -10.37 32.67 21.51
N ASP A 83 -10.30 33.50 20.48
CA ASP A 83 -10.32 34.96 20.59
C ASP A 83 -11.77 35.44 20.40
N GLU A 84 -12.49 35.67 21.51
CA GLU A 84 -13.90 36.09 21.49
C GLU A 84 -14.13 37.38 20.70
N LYS A 85 -13.18 38.31 20.71
CA LYS A 85 -13.34 39.59 19.98
C LYS A 85 -13.26 39.39 18.49
N ARG A 86 -12.37 38.51 18.04
CA ARG A 86 -12.12 38.25 16.62
C ARG A 86 -12.89 37.06 16.07
N GLN A 87 -13.59 36.31 16.93
CA GLN A 87 -14.31 35.08 16.60
C GLN A 87 -13.44 34.12 15.78
N LYS A 88 -12.21 33.87 16.26
CA LYS A 88 -11.25 32.98 15.59
C LYS A 88 -10.36 32.23 16.59
N PRO A 89 -9.85 31.04 16.23
CA PRO A 89 -8.89 30.35 17.07
C PRO A 89 -7.51 31.00 16.89
N ILE A 90 -6.71 31.02 17.94
CA ILE A 90 -5.34 31.55 17.93
C ILE A 90 -4.36 30.55 18.54
N VAL A 91 -3.22 30.39 17.87
CA VAL A 91 -2.12 29.55 18.35
C VAL A 91 -1.38 30.27 19.48
N LEU A 92 -1.18 29.59 20.60
CA LEU A 92 -0.41 30.09 21.74
C LEU A 92 1.00 29.47 21.80
N LYS A 93 1.13 28.21 21.38
CA LYS A 93 2.41 27.47 21.40
C LYS A 93 2.70 26.87 20.02
N PRO A 94 3.24 27.65 19.06
CA PRO A 94 3.41 27.21 17.66
C PRO A 94 4.41 26.07 17.47
N LYS A 95 5.29 25.82 18.45
CA LYS A 95 6.28 24.74 18.40
C LYS A 95 5.95 23.56 19.35
N HIS A 96 4.73 23.48 19.87
CA HIS A 96 4.35 22.53 20.90
C HIS A 96 4.65 21.07 20.54
N PHE A 97 4.38 20.67 19.29
CA PHE A 97 4.63 19.31 18.80
C PHE A 97 6.00 19.12 18.15
N ASN A 98 6.77 20.20 17.98
CA ASN A 98 8.08 20.16 17.33
C ASN A 98 9.23 20.05 18.33
N LEU A 99 9.00 20.43 19.59
CA LEU A 99 10.05 20.50 20.61
C LEU A 99 9.74 19.57 21.78
N ASP A 100 10.78 18.93 22.27
CA ASP A 100 10.77 18.22 23.55
C ASP A 100 10.56 19.25 24.68
N PRO A 101 9.53 19.09 25.53
CA PRO A 101 9.21 20.04 26.58
C PRO A 101 10.25 20.09 27.69
N VAL A 102 11.11 19.07 27.83
CA VAL A 102 12.17 19.01 28.85
C VAL A 102 13.46 19.61 28.31
N SER A 103 13.89 19.20 27.12
CA SER A 103 15.19 19.60 26.57
C SER A 103 15.15 20.84 25.68
N GLY A 104 13.98 21.22 25.17
CA GLY A 104 13.81 22.33 24.21
C GLY A 104 14.35 22.04 22.81
N LYS A 105 14.87 20.83 22.54
CA LYS A 105 15.37 20.39 21.23
C LYS A 105 14.24 19.84 20.36
N THR A 106 14.51 19.65 19.07
CA THR A 106 13.55 19.02 18.15
C THR A 106 13.11 17.65 18.66
N PHE A 107 11.80 17.41 18.69
CA PHE A 107 11.21 16.16 19.11
C PHE A 107 11.35 15.09 18.01
N ASP A 108 11.99 13.97 18.33
CA ASP A 108 12.08 12.79 17.46
C ASP A 108 10.91 11.85 17.76
N PHE A 109 9.90 11.86 16.91
CA PHE A 109 8.69 11.05 17.09
C PHE A 109 8.98 9.56 17.25
N TYR A 110 9.93 9.02 16.50
CA TYR A 110 10.24 7.60 16.56
C TYR A 110 10.93 7.24 17.87
N ARG A 111 12.02 7.95 18.19
CA ARG A 111 12.84 7.65 19.37
C ARG A 111 12.15 8.01 20.68
N GLN A 112 11.35 9.07 20.69
CA GLN A 112 10.75 9.61 21.92
C GLN A 112 9.30 9.18 22.13
N ALA A 113 8.55 8.79 21.07
CA ALA A 113 7.16 8.36 21.21
C ALA A 113 6.92 6.92 20.72
N LEU A 114 7.04 6.67 19.40
CA LEU A 114 6.59 5.42 18.79
C LEU A 114 7.35 4.19 19.30
N TYR A 115 8.68 4.18 19.24
CA TYR A 115 9.48 3.02 19.66
C TYR A 115 9.34 2.73 21.16
N PRO A 116 9.43 3.72 22.08
CA PRO A 116 9.15 3.48 23.49
C PRO A 116 7.74 2.94 23.75
N PHE A 117 6.73 3.45 23.03
CA PHE A 117 5.35 2.94 23.13
C PHE A 117 5.29 1.47 22.72
N VAL A 118 5.84 1.12 21.56
CA VAL A 118 5.85 -0.26 21.06
C VAL A 118 6.60 -1.19 22.00
N SER A 119 7.77 -0.80 22.52
CA SER A 119 8.53 -1.63 23.48
C SER A 119 7.73 -1.89 24.76
N ARG A 120 7.00 -0.88 25.28
CA ARG A 120 6.13 -1.06 26.45
C ARG A 120 4.92 -1.94 26.14
N PHE A 121 4.27 -1.72 25.00
CA PHE A 121 3.15 -2.53 24.53
C PHE A 121 3.57 -3.99 24.38
N ALA A 122 4.66 -4.26 23.67
CA ALA A 122 5.22 -5.58 23.47
C ALA A 122 5.57 -6.26 24.79
N THR A 123 6.27 -5.56 25.70
CA THR A 123 6.58 -6.07 27.03
C THR A 123 5.32 -6.49 27.79
N ARG A 124 4.25 -5.69 27.70
CA ARG A 124 2.99 -5.99 28.38
C ARG A 124 2.32 -7.24 27.83
N VAL A 125 2.20 -7.36 26.51
CA VAL A 125 1.52 -8.50 25.87
C VAL A 125 2.36 -9.78 25.91
N GLN A 126 3.68 -9.68 25.70
CA GLN A 126 4.58 -10.84 25.66
C GLN A 126 4.90 -11.43 27.04
N ARG A 127 4.59 -10.71 28.14
CA ARG A 127 4.55 -11.32 29.48
C ARG A 127 3.51 -12.44 29.58
N HIS A 128 2.42 -12.34 28.81
CA HIS A 128 1.37 -13.35 28.77
C HIS A 128 1.55 -14.31 27.59
N ARG A 129 2.08 -13.81 26.47
CA ARG A 129 2.29 -14.58 25.23
C ARG A 129 3.67 -14.32 24.63
N PRO A 130 4.73 -14.99 25.14
CA PRO A 130 6.11 -14.78 24.70
C PRO A 130 6.35 -15.10 23.22
N ASP A 131 5.48 -15.91 22.64
CA ASP A 131 5.48 -16.40 21.26
C ASP A 131 4.88 -15.40 20.25
N TRP A 132 4.15 -14.38 20.71
CA TRP A 132 3.46 -13.46 19.80
C TRP A 132 4.42 -12.58 19.01
N ILE A 133 4.07 -12.39 17.74
CA ILE A 133 4.73 -11.51 16.79
C ILE A 133 4.27 -10.08 17.01
N ILE A 134 5.19 -9.12 16.90
CA ILE A 134 4.89 -7.69 17.03
C ILE A 134 5.13 -7.02 15.68
N PRO A 135 4.10 -6.89 14.82
CA PRO A 135 4.21 -6.14 13.58
C PRO A 135 4.19 -4.62 13.88
N VAL A 136 5.10 -3.87 13.28
CA VAL A 136 5.23 -2.42 13.49
C VAL A 136 5.47 -1.77 12.14
N GLY A 137 4.61 -0.83 11.73
CA GLY A 137 4.82 0.01 10.55
C GLY A 137 5.55 1.33 10.89
N PRO A 138 6.23 1.97 9.91
CA PRO A 138 6.72 3.32 10.06
C PRO A 138 5.55 4.32 9.88
N ILE A 139 5.84 5.62 9.99
CA ILE A 139 4.91 6.63 9.46
C ILE A 139 4.68 6.31 7.96
N PRO A 140 3.42 6.40 7.47
CA PRO A 140 3.14 6.13 6.06
C PRO A 140 4.05 6.93 5.12
N ASN A 141 4.56 6.27 4.08
CA ASN A 141 5.47 6.83 3.07
C ASN A 141 6.88 7.18 3.57
N GLU A 142 7.25 6.82 4.80
CA GLU A 142 8.62 6.95 5.30
C GLU A 142 9.34 5.61 5.35
N PHE A 143 10.66 5.66 5.24
CA PHE A 143 11.52 4.52 5.60
C PHE A 143 11.71 4.46 7.11
N TYR A 144 11.96 3.25 7.64
CA TYR A 144 12.22 3.07 9.06
C TYR A 144 13.45 3.83 9.52
N PRO A 145 13.35 4.69 10.54
CA PRO A 145 14.54 5.20 11.22
C PRO A 145 15.23 4.10 12.00
N LYS A 146 16.53 4.25 12.25
CA LYS A 146 17.30 3.29 13.05
C LYS A 146 16.67 3.08 14.43
N TRP A 147 16.54 1.80 14.83
CA TRP A 147 16.09 1.39 16.15
C TRP A 147 17.11 0.41 16.73
N ASP A 148 17.70 0.65 17.90
CA ASP A 148 18.75 -0.23 18.43
C ASP A 148 18.22 -1.58 18.91
N LEU A 149 18.96 -2.66 18.64
CA LEU A 149 18.54 -4.05 18.94
C LEU A 149 18.13 -4.26 20.40
N SER A 150 18.82 -3.64 21.34
CA SER A 150 18.54 -3.75 22.79
C SER A 150 17.18 -3.16 23.20
N GLN A 151 16.58 -2.31 22.36
CA GLN A 151 15.31 -1.64 22.64
C GLN A 151 14.13 -2.31 21.93
N ARG A 152 14.38 -3.26 21.03
CA ARG A 152 13.36 -3.87 20.19
C ARG A 152 12.58 -4.96 20.95
N PRO A 153 11.29 -5.12 20.66
CA PRO A 153 10.54 -6.31 21.05
C PRO A 153 11.18 -7.61 20.54
N LYS A 154 10.95 -8.71 21.26
CA LYS A 154 11.16 -10.05 20.69
C LYS A 154 10.14 -10.28 19.57
N ASN A 155 10.48 -11.11 18.58
CA ASN A 155 9.59 -11.42 17.45
C ASN A 155 9.06 -10.18 16.71
N LEU A 156 9.88 -9.13 16.60
CA LEU A 156 9.57 -7.93 15.82
C LEU A 156 9.47 -8.29 14.33
N VAL A 157 8.43 -7.80 13.67
CA VAL A 157 8.25 -7.89 12.22
C VAL A 157 8.01 -6.48 11.68
N ALA A 158 8.72 -6.11 10.61
CA ALA A 158 8.46 -4.85 9.93
C ALA A 158 7.13 -4.96 9.17
N GLY A 159 6.25 -3.98 9.37
CA GLY A 159 4.93 -3.89 8.77
C GLY A 159 4.70 -2.62 7.94
N PRO A 160 5.58 -2.26 6.97
CA PRO A 160 5.34 -1.08 6.13
C PRO A 160 4.11 -1.24 5.25
N HIS A 161 3.50 -0.12 4.85
CA HIS A 161 2.41 -0.12 3.88
C HIS A 161 2.92 0.36 2.53
N PHE A 162 2.29 -0.04 1.44
CA PHE A 162 2.62 0.46 0.11
C PHE A 162 1.36 0.72 -0.71
N TYR A 163 1.28 1.91 -1.28
CA TYR A 163 0.27 2.31 -2.25
C TYR A 163 0.94 3.09 -3.39
N ASP A 164 0.43 2.92 -4.61
CA ASP A 164 0.69 3.88 -5.67
C ASP A 164 -0.01 5.19 -5.30
N LEU A 165 0.74 6.13 -4.73
CA LEU A 165 0.20 7.41 -4.25
C LEU A 165 -0.42 8.25 -5.37
N PHE A 166 0.09 8.14 -6.59
CA PHE A 166 -0.50 8.85 -7.73
C PHE A 166 -1.88 8.28 -8.04
N SER A 167 -1.96 6.95 -8.18
CA SER A 167 -3.23 6.28 -8.43
C SER A 167 -4.22 6.44 -7.29
N LEU A 168 -3.75 6.42 -6.04
CA LEU A 168 -4.56 6.54 -4.83
C LEU A 168 -5.22 7.92 -4.74
N VAL A 169 -4.41 8.98 -4.86
CA VAL A 169 -4.88 10.37 -4.70
C VAL A 169 -5.79 10.80 -5.86
N HIS A 170 -5.48 10.37 -7.08
CA HIS A 170 -6.24 10.76 -8.25
C HIS A 170 -7.37 9.78 -8.60
N LYS A 171 -7.42 8.60 -7.98
CA LYS A 171 -8.27 7.47 -8.37
C LYS A 171 -8.19 7.18 -9.87
N THR A 172 -6.97 7.15 -10.42
CA THR A 172 -6.75 6.90 -11.85
C THR A 172 -5.61 5.94 -12.10
N HIS A 173 -5.79 5.04 -13.06
CA HIS A 173 -4.72 4.20 -13.57
C HIS A 173 -4.87 4.03 -15.09
N GLY A 174 -3.75 3.90 -15.77
CA GLY A 174 -3.70 3.86 -17.22
C GLY A 174 -2.32 3.44 -17.73
N THR A 175 -1.96 3.86 -18.94
CA THR A 175 -0.65 3.55 -19.52
C THR A 175 0.51 4.34 -18.90
N LEU A 176 0.25 5.29 -18.01
CA LEU A 176 1.29 6.04 -17.30
C LEU A 176 1.16 5.75 -15.80
N THR A 177 2.28 5.41 -15.19
CA THR A 177 2.43 5.23 -13.74
C THR A 177 3.56 6.12 -13.25
N MET A 178 3.43 6.65 -12.03
CA MET A 178 4.38 7.62 -11.49
C MET A 178 5.04 7.10 -10.20
N ASP A 179 6.36 7.22 -10.11
CA ASP A 179 7.14 6.89 -8.91
C ASP A 179 7.15 8.09 -7.94
N VAL A 180 6.10 8.22 -7.11
CA VAL A 180 6.02 9.29 -6.11
C VAL A 180 7.14 9.18 -5.08
N GLN A 181 7.57 7.96 -4.73
CA GLN A 181 8.74 7.74 -3.87
C GLN A 181 10.01 8.34 -4.52
N GLY A 182 10.22 8.11 -5.81
CA GLY A 182 11.29 8.70 -6.60
C GLY A 182 11.25 10.22 -6.67
N ILE A 183 10.06 10.81 -6.79
CA ILE A 183 9.87 12.27 -6.72
C ILE A 183 10.31 12.81 -5.35
N CYS A 184 9.89 12.19 -4.25
CA CYS A 184 10.30 12.57 -2.90
C CYS A 184 11.82 12.44 -2.67
N MET A 185 12.48 11.56 -3.42
CA MET A 185 13.93 11.41 -3.43
C MET A 185 14.65 12.38 -4.39
N ASN A 186 13.94 13.33 -4.99
CA ASN A 186 14.48 14.25 -6.01
C ASN A 186 15.12 13.52 -7.21
N LYS A 187 14.60 12.34 -7.60
CA LYS A 187 15.02 11.69 -8.83
C LYS A 187 14.62 12.56 -10.05
N PRO A 188 15.40 12.55 -11.14
CA PRO A 188 15.04 13.26 -12.36
C PRO A 188 13.80 12.67 -13.04
N ILE A 189 13.10 13.50 -13.83
CA ILE A 189 11.77 13.20 -14.42
C ILE A 189 11.65 11.85 -15.13
N TRP A 190 12.64 11.51 -15.96
CA TRP A 190 12.64 10.26 -16.72
C TRP A 190 12.80 9.00 -15.85
N LYS A 191 13.15 9.14 -14.57
CA LYS A 191 13.25 8.02 -13.62
C LYS A 191 11.98 7.80 -12.81
N TRP A 192 11.01 8.72 -12.86
CA TRP A 192 9.75 8.56 -12.13
C TRP A 192 8.51 8.53 -13.03
N MET A 193 8.66 8.57 -14.35
CA MET A 193 7.58 8.32 -15.30
C MET A 193 7.73 6.95 -15.96
N HIS A 194 6.70 6.10 -15.86
CA HIS A 194 6.73 4.73 -16.36
C HIS A 194 5.56 4.49 -17.32
N PHE A 195 5.85 4.00 -18.52
CA PHE A 195 4.86 3.81 -19.58
C PHE A 195 4.57 2.33 -19.86
N GLY A 196 3.30 1.96 -19.74
CA GLY A 196 2.79 0.61 -19.97
C GLY A 196 2.91 -0.33 -18.77
N HIS A 197 2.19 -1.45 -18.83
CA HIS A 197 2.07 -2.42 -17.72
C HIS A 197 3.40 -2.99 -17.26
N ALA A 198 4.30 -3.29 -18.19
CA ALA A 198 5.63 -3.79 -17.86
C ALA A 198 6.47 -2.76 -17.08
N ALA A 199 6.39 -1.49 -17.47
CA ALA A 199 7.09 -0.41 -16.76
C ALA A 199 6.46 -0.12 -15.40
N ALA A 200 5.12 -0.21 -15.28
CA ALA A 200 4.41 -0.11 -14.00
C ALA A 200 4.84 -1.22 -13.03
N ARG A 201 4.92 -2.47 -13.48
CA ARG A 201 5.45 -3.60 -12.70
C ARG A 201 6.88 -3.31 -12.23
N LYS A 202 7.77 -2.89 -13.14
CA LYS A 202 9.15 -2.54 -12.79
C LYS A 202 9.22 -1.41 -11.74
N ASN A 203 8.39 -0.38 -11.89
CA ASN A 203 8.29 0.73 -10.94
C ASN A 203 7.93 0.22 -9.53
N TYR A 204 6.83 -0.53 -9.41
CA TYR A 204 6.39 -1.05 -8.12
C TYR A 204 7.41 -2.02 -7.53
N THR A 205 8.08 -2.85 -8.34
CA THR A 205 9.17 -3.73 -7.89
C THR A 205 10.30 -2.91 -7.28
N GLU A 206 10.72 -1.80 -7.89
CA GLU A 206 11.77 -0.93 -7.36
C GLU A 206 11.34 -0.24 -6.06
N GLN A 207 10.11 0.29 -5.99
CA GLN A 207 9.62 0.96 -4.79
C GLN A 207 9.48 0.01 -3.58
N ILE A 208 8.95 -1.20 -3.80
CA ILE A 208 8.85 -2.24 -2.77
C ILE A 208 10.24 -2.72 -2.37
N LYS A 209 11.17 -2.85 -3.33
CA LYS A 209 12.58 -3.16 -3.04
C LYS A 209 13.19 -2.13 -2.10
N ASN A 210 13.02 -0.84 -2.39
CA ASN A 210 13.55 0.23 -1.56
C ASN A 210 13.01 0.16 -0.12
N ILE A 211 11.73 -0.19 0.05
CA ILE A 211 11.11 -0.40 1.37
C ILE A 211 11.79 -1.57 2.10
N VAL A 212 11.89 -2.74 1.47
CA VAL A 212 12.49 -3.94 2.08
C VAL A 212 13.97 -3.71 2.40
N ASP A 213 14.73 -3.15 1.48
CA ASP A 213 16.15 -2.81 1.68
C ASP A 213 16.32 -1.79 2.82
N SER A 214 15.38 -0.85 2.98
CA SER A 214 15.43 0.12 4.09
C SER A 214 15.24 -0.55 5.46
N VAL A 215 14.38 -1.57 5.55
CA VAL A 215 14.20 -2.37 6.78
C VAL A 215 15.50 -3.07 7.12
N TYR A 216 16.11 -3.75 6.14
CA TYR A 216 17.38 -4.43 6.33
C TYR A 216 18.49 -3.45 6.75
N LYS A 217 18.60 -2.30 6.08
CA LYS A 217 19.64 -1.30 6.35
C LYS A 217 19.49 -0.65 7.73
N ASN A 218 18.27 -0.28 8.13
CA ASN A 218 18.05 0.57 9.29
C ASN A 218 17.66 -0.23 10.55
N ILE A 219 17.03 -1.39 10.37
CA ILE A 219 16.61 -2.28 11.45
C ILE A 219 17.47 -3.55 11.45
N GLY A 220 17.81 -4.14 10.31
CA GLY A 220 18.61 -5.37 10.24
C GLY A 220 17.78 -6.59 9.84
N GLU A 221 18.31 -7.78 10.11
CA GLU A 221 17.72 -9.07 9.73
C GLU A 221 16.48 -9.42 10.57
N ILE A 222 15.34 -8.83 10.22
CA ILE A 222 14.01 -9.20 10.74
C ILE A 222 13.05 -9.50 9.58
N PRO A 223 11.99 -10.29 9.80
CA PRO A 223 10.98 -10.50 8.77
C PRO A 223 10.29 -9.18 8.40
N CYS A 224 9.94 -9.05 7.13
CA CYS A 224 9.18 -7.93 6.59
C CYS A 224 7.89 -8.46 5.94
N LEU A 225 6.77 -7.84 6.28
CA LEU A 225 5.44 -8.09 5.74
C LEU A 225 4.91 -6.73 5.28
N ILE A 226 4.53 -6.58 4.01
CA ILE A 226 3.79 -5.38 3.61
C ILE A 226 2.41 -5.45 4.26
N GLY A 227 2.24 -4.70 5.35
CA GLY A 227 1.08 -4.81 6.25
C GLY A 227 -0.22 -4.32 5.63
N GLU A 228 -0.11 -3.54 4.56
CA GLU A 228 -1.25 -3.04 3.80
C GLU A 228 -0.78 -2.65 2.39
N LEU A 229 -1.46 -3.15 1.37
CA LEU A 229 -1.37 -2.68 0.00
C LEU A 229 -2.68 -2.92 -0.71
N GLY A 230 -2.97 -2.17 -1.77
CA GLY A 230 -4.18 -2.38 -2.55
C GLY A 230 -4.34 -1.36 -3.65
N ILE A 231 -5.48 -1.42 -4.33
CA ILE A 231 -5.87 -0.48 -5.37
C ILE A 231 -7.31 -0.04 -5.13
N CYS A 232 -7.64 1.17 -5.57
CA CYS A 232 -9.02 1.57 -5.68
C CYS A 232 -9.71 0.71 -6.76
N MET A 233 -10.96 0.33 -6.54
CA MET A 233 -11.80 -0.35 -7.52
C MET A 233 -12.59 0.65 -8.37
N ASP A 234 -12.83 1.85 -7.82
CA ASP A 234 -13.52 2.97 -8.46
C ASP A 234 -12.60 3.84 -9.33
N LEU A 235 -11.49 3.27 -9.82
CA LEU A 235 -10.57 3.95 -10.73
C LEU A 235 -11.30 4.51 -11.95
N ASN A 236 -10.79 5.63 -12.47
CA ASN A 236 -11.24 6.25 -13.70
C ASN A 236 -12.75 6.59 -13.64
N ASN A 237 -13.19 7.18 -12.53
CA ASN A 237 -14.58 7.56 -12.27
C ASN A 237 -15.55 6.36 -12.25
N GLY A 238 -15.09 5.21 -11.74
CA GLY A 238 -15.91 4.00 -11.64
C GLY A 238 -16.37 3.43 -12.99
N GLU A 239 -15.61 3.65 -14.07
CA GLU A 239 -15.95 3.15 -15.42
C GLU A 239 -16.20 1.64 -15.43
N SER A 240 -15.42 0.88 -14.66
CA SER A 240 -15.54 -0.57 -14.51
C SER A 240 -16.88 -1.00 -13.92
N PHE A 241 -17.49 -0.19 -13.03
CA PHE A 241 -18.78 -0.52 -12.43
C PHE A 241 -19.91 -0.44 -13.45
N LYS A 242 -19.79 0.49 -14.41
CA LYS A 242 -20.77 0.68 -15.48
C LYS A 242 -20.63 -0.35 -16.60
N THR A 243 -19.39 -0.80 -16.86
CA THR A 243 -19.05 -1.61 -18.04
C THR A 243 -18.81 -3.08 -17.73
N GLY A 244 -18.55 -3.42 -16.46
CA GLY A 244 -18.07 -4.74 -16.04
C GLY A 244 -16.62 -5.03 -16.42
N ASN A 245 -15.94 -4.08 -17.06
CA ASN A 245 -14.57 -4.25 -17.49
C ASN A 245 -13.59 -3.69 -16.46
N PHE A 246 -12.95 -4.59 -15.70
CA PHE A 246 -11.95 -4.27 -14.69
C PHE A 246 -10.50 -4.34 -15.21
N TYR A 247 -10.26 -4.08 -16.51
CA TYR A 247 -8.94 -4.18 -17.13
C TYR A 247 -7.84 -3.42 -16.38
N TRP A 248 -8.09 -2.15 -16.04
CA TRP A 248 -7.08 -1.32 -15.37
C TRP A 248 -6.79 -1.78 -13.95
N GLN A 249 -7.83 -2.14 -13.20
CA GLN A 249 -7.74 -2.69 -11.85
C GLN A 249 -6.97 -4.01 -11.85
N HIS A 250 -7.30 -4.91 -12.79
CA HIS A 250 -6.63 -6.20 -12.93
C HIS A 250 -5.13 -6.02 -13.20
N HIS A 251 -4.76 -5.17 -14.16
CA HIS A 251 -3.35 -4.94 -14.49
C HIS A 251 -2.58 -4.22 -13.38
N GLN A 252 -3.19 -3.25 -12.70
CA GLN A 252 -2.56 -2.57 -11.58
C GLN A 252 -2.33 -3.53 -10.40
N MET A 253 -3.33 -4.34 -10.05
CA MET A 253 -3.21 -5.36 -9.01
C MET A 253 -2.12 -6.37 -9.37
N ASN A 254 -2.08 -6.85 -10.62
CA ASN A 254 -1.03 -7.76 -11.08
C ASN A 254 0.37 -7.14 -10.94
N ALA A 255 0.56 -5.89 -11.37
CA ALA A 255 1.83 -5.20 -11.22
C ALA A 255 2.24 -5.09 -9.75
N LEU A 256 1.29 -4.78 -8.86
CA LEU A 256 1.49 -4.61 -7.43
C LEU A 256 1.89 -5.93 -6.74
N LEU A 257 1.13 -7.01 -6.97
CA LEU A 257 1.42 -8.30 -6.34
C LEU A 257 2.68 -8.95 -6.92
N ALA A 258 2.92 -8.79 -8.22
CA ALA A 258 4.15 -9.25 -8.84
C ALA A 258 5.40 -8.51 -8.33
N ALA A 259 5.26 -7.27 -7.86
CA ALA A 259 6.33 -6.54 -7.20
C ALA A 259 6.67 -7.13 -5.82
N CYS A 260 5.68 -7.60 -5.06
CA CYS A 260 5.91 -8.33 -3.81
C CYS A 260 6.61 -9.67 -4.05
N GLU A 261 6.13 -10.44 -5.04
CA GLU A 261 6.73 -11.71 -5.47
C GLU A 261 8.22 -11.54 -5.83
N SER A 262 8.52 -10.54 -6.67
CA SER A 262 9.89 -10.26 -7.13
C SER A 262 10.84 -9.86 -5.99
N ASN A 263 10.29 -9.35 -4.89
CA ASN A 263 11.03 -8.96 -3.68
C ASN A 263 10.95 -10.01 -2.56
N LEU A 264 10.32 -11.17 -2.81
CA LEU A 264 10.12 -12.25 -1.83
C LEU A 264 9.49 -11.76 -0.51
N VAL A 265 8.63 -10.75 -0.58
CA VAL A 265 8.00 -10.15 0.59
C VAL A 265 6.54 -10.57 0.67
N SER A 266 6.11 -11.02 1.85
CA SER A 266 4.70 -11.30 2.11
C SER A 266 3.90 -10.00 2.14
N PHE A 267 2.59 -10.08 1.96
CA PHE A 267 1.72 -8.90 2.02
C PHE A 267 0.33 -9.23 2.57
N VAL A 268 -0.36 -8.18 3.00
CA VAL A 268 -1.78 -8.20 3.34
C VAL A 268 -2.52 -7.27 2.38
N LEU A 269 -3.48 -7.84 1.63
CA LEU A 269 -4.26 -7.10 0.65
C LEU A 269 -5.39 -6.31 1.34
N TRP A 270 -5.45 -5.02 1.07
CA TRP A 270 -6.53 -4.10 1.43
C TRP A 270 -7.52 -4.00 0.26
N ASN A 271 -8.77 -4.46 0.39
CA ASN A 271 -9.28 -5.21 1.53
C ASN A 271 -10.35 -6.25 1.18
N PHE A 272 -10.78 -6.99 2.20
CA PHE A 272 -12.01 -7.78 2.18
C PHE A 272 -13.02 -7.06 3.08
N ASN A 273 -14.03 -6.43 2.48
CA ASN A 273 -15.14 -5.83 3.19
C ASN A 273 -16.46 -6.41 2.63
N PRO A 274 -17.16 -7.28 3.38
CA PRO A 274 -18.38 -7.90 2.92
C PRO A 274 -19.52 -6.91 2.69
N TYR A 275 -19.45 -5.70 3.24
CA TYR A 275 -20.45 -4.64 3.09
C TYR A 275 -20.08 -3.60 2.03
N ASN A 276 -18.99 -3.81 1.29
CA ASN A 276 -18.59 -2.87 0.27
C ASN A 276 -19.67 -2.74 -0.81
N THR A 277 -19.94 -1.53 -1.29
CA THR A 277 -20.77 -1.28 -2.48
C THR A 277 -19.99 -0.49 -3.52
N ASP A 278 -20.41 -0.56 -4.78
CA ASP A 278 -19.82 0.22 -5.86
C ASP A 278 -20.03 1.74 -5.65
N GLU A 279 -21.19 2.11 -5.07
CA GLU A 279 -21.55 3.50 -4.81
C GLU A 279 -20.84 4.10 -3.59
N HIS A 280 -20.81 3.39 -2.46
CA HIS A 280 -20.32 3.94 -1.19
C HIS A 280 -18.99 3.36 -0.73
N GLY A 281 -18.39 2.44 -1.49
CA GLY A 281 -17.18 1.74 -1.07
C GLY A 281 -17.43 1.02 0.26
N ASP A 282 -16.56 1.24 1.23
CA ASP A 282 -16.60 0.61 2.55
C ASP A 282 -17.72 1.08 3.49
N GLY A 283 -18.46 2.12 3.09
CA GLY A 283 -19.54 2.71 3.91
C GLY A 283 -19.02 3.57 5.08
N TRP A 284 -17.72 3.85 5.15
CA TRP A 284 -17.12 4.64 6.23
C TRP A 284 -16.48 5.93 5.72
N ASN A 285 -15.48 5.83 4.85
CA ASN A 285 -14.77 7.00 4.31
C ASN A 285 -14.75 7.00 2.77
N GLY A 286 -15.59 6.17 2.14
CA GLY A 286 -15.69 6.05 0.69
C GLY A 286 -14.49 5.35 0.06
N GLU A 287 -13.72 4.59 0.84
CA GLU A 287 -12.69 3.69 0.33
C GLU A 287 -13.35 2.54 -0.42
N ASN A 288 -13.14 2.47 -1.73
CA ASN A 288 -13.60 1.34 -2.55
C ASN A 288 -12.41 0.45 -2.90
N PHE A 289 -11.87 -0.26 -1.91
CA PHE A 289 -10.69 -1.15 -2.10
C PHE A 289 -11.08 -2.61 -2.23
N SER A 290 -12.31 -2.97 -1.85
CA SER A 290 -12.59 -4.38 -1.65
C SER A 290 -12.62 -5.14 -2.96
N PHE A 291 -12.06 -6.34 -3.04
CA PHE A 291 -12.25 -7.17 -4.23
C PHE A 291 -13.65 -7.80 -4.28
N ILE A 292 -14.56 -7.50 -3.35
CA ILE A 292 -15.98 -7.89 -3.40
C ILE A 292 -16.89 -6.65 -3.34
N SER A 293 -18.14 -6.79 -3.81
CA SER A 293 -19.16 -5.73 -3.77
C SER A 293 -20.56 -6.33 -3.60
N GLN A 294 -21.44 -5.67 -2.84
CA GLN A 294 -22.85 -6.04 -2.66
C GLN A 294 -23.79 -5.36 -3.67
N SER A 295 -23.26 -4.50 -4.55
CA SER A 295 -24.10 -3.70 -5.45
C SER A 295 -24.92 -4.52 -6.44
N GLU A 296 -24.60 -5.80 -6.64
CA GLU A 296 -25.33 -6.68 -7.55
C GLU A 296 -25.72 -7.99 -6.82
N VAL A 297 -27.02 -8.29 -6.83
CA VAL A 297 -27.62 -9.44 -6.12
C VAL A 297 -27.94 -10.59 -7.08
N ASP A 298 -27.84 -10.36 -8.40
CA ASP A 298 -28.04 -11.40 -9.41
C ASP A 298 -26.81 -12.32 -9.48
N PRO A 299 -26.87 -13.58 -9.02
CA PRO A 299 -25.73 -14.50 -9.01
C PRO A 299 -25.18 -14.81 -10.41
N SER A 300 -25.96 -14.55 -11.46
CA SER A 300 -25.56 -14.74 -12.85
C SER A 300 -24.82 -13.54 -13.44
N SER A 301 -24.88 -12.38 -12.78
CA SER A 301 -24.16 -11.19 -13.18
C SER A 301 -22.65 -11.34 -12.91
N PRO A 302 -21.78 -11.00 -13.88
CA PRO A 302 -20.33 -10.99 -13.68
C PRO A 302 -19.88 -9.97 -12.60
N HIS A 303 -20.78 -9.07 -12.18
CA HIS A 303 -20.55 -8.06 -11.16
C HIS A 303 -20.84 -8.55 -9.73
N SER A 304 -21.59 -9.64 -9.56
CA SER A 304 -21.91 -10.27 -8.26
C SER A 304 -20.80 -11.21 -7.78
N GLN A 305 -19.75 -11.37 -8.58
CA GLN A 305 -18.59 -12.21 -8.31
C GLN A 305 -17.48 -11.37 -7.66
N PRO A 306 -16.55 -11.99 -6.92
CA PRO A 306 -15.37 -11.28 -6.48
C PRO A 306 -14.60 -10.74 -7.71
N ARG A 307 -14.36 -9.43 -7.68
CA ARG A 307 -13.69 -8.63 -8.70
C ARG A 307 -12.24 -9.09 -8.85
N ILE A 308 -11.76 -9.17 -10.08
CA ILE A 308 -10.34 -9.39 -10.43
C ILE A 308 -9.66 -10.57 -9.72
N LEU A 309 -10.39 -11.66 -9.39
CA LEU A 309 -9.79 -12.83 -8.71
C LEU A 309 -8.60 -13.43 -9.46
N SER A 310 -8.60 -13.38 -10.79
CA SER A 310 -7.47 -13.84 -11.59
C SER A 310 -6.16 -13.10 -11.31
N ALA A 311 -6.24 -11.87 -10.79
CA ALA A 311 -5.08 -11.12 -10.32
C ALA A 311 -4.75 -11.41 -8.84
N VAL A 312 -5.77 -11.58 -7.99
CA VAL A 312 -5.62 -11.75 -6.53
C VAL A 312 -5.23 -13.16 -6.13
N VAL A 313 -5.82 -14.17 -6.75
CA VAL A 313 -5.61 -15.60 -6.44
C VAL A 313 -4.45 -16.11 -7.29
N ARG A 314 -3.30 -16.32 -6.64
CA ARG A 314 -2.01 -16.56 -7.30
C ARG A 314 -1.33 -17.79 -6.71
N PRO A 315 -0.56 -18.55 -7.51
CA PRO A 315 0.29 -19.60 -6.97
C PRO A 315 1.35 -19.02 -6.03
N ASN A 316 1.64 -19.71 -4.93
CA ASN A 316 2.58 -19.24 -3.92
C ASN A 316 3.24 -20.40 -3.18
N ALA A 317 4.55 -20.32 -2.93
CA ALA A 317 5.28 -21.23 -2.05
C ALA A 317 4.98 -20.91 -0.57
N GLN A 318 4.02 -21.63 0.03
CA GLN A 318 3.51 -21.37 1.38
C GLN A 318 4.48 -21.81 2.48
N LYS A 319 5.15 -22.95 2.29
CA LYS A 319 6.16 -23.46 3.20
C LYS A 319 7.34 -23.96 2.40
N VAL A 320 8.53 -23.44 2.69
CA VAL A 320 9.73 -23.71 1.90
C VAL A 320 10.76 -24.41 2.77
N ALA A 321 11.27 -25.53 2.28
CA ALA A 321 12.33 -26.31 2.92
C ALA A 321 13.73 -25.72 2.67
N GLY A 322 13.86 -24.39 2.68
CA GLY A 322 15.08 -23.68 2.29
C GLY A 322 14.94 -22.16 2.40
N ILE A 323 15.92 -21.46 1.84
CA ILE A 323 15.95 -19.99 1.75
C ILE A 323 15.46 -19.59 0.35
N PRO A 324 14.28 -18.95 0.21
CA PRO A 324 13.80 -18.46 -1.08
C PRO A 324 14.81 -17.54 -1.76
N CYS A 325 15.00 -17.72 -3.07
CA CYS A 325 15.95 -16.93 -3.88
C CYS A 325 15.24 -16.16 -4.99
N ARG A 326 14.18 -16.71 -5.58
CA ARG A 326 13.42 -16.06 -6.64
C ARG A 326 12.00 -16.60 -6.68
N LEU A 327 11.04 -15.71 -6.92
CA LEU A 327 9.65 -16.07 -7.20
C LEU A 327 9.12 -15.15 -8.29
N SER A 328 8.45 -15.72 -9.28
CA SER A 328 7.78 -14.95 -10.32
C SER A 328 6.52 -15.67 -10.76
N TYR A 329 5.41 -14.93 -10.82
CA TYR A 329 4.19 -15.38 -11.49
C TYR A 329 3.80 -14.41 -12.61
N ASP A 330 3.55 -14.98 -13.79
CA ASP A 330 2.92 -14.30 -14.92
C ASP A 330 1.45 -14.72 -14.98
N SER A 331 0.55 -13.78 -14.69
CA SER A 331 -0.90 -14.02 -14.68
C SER A 331 -1.47 -14.26 -16.07
N ASP A 332 -0.89 -13.65 -17.10
CA ASP A 332 -1.45 -13.67 -18.45
C ASP A 332 -1.06 -14.98 -19.15
N GLU A 333 0.20 -15.38 -18.97
CA GLU A 333 0.74 -16.64 -19.49
C GLU A 333 0.54 -17.84 -18.54
N SER A 334 0.08 -17.60 -17.31
CA SER A 334 -0.14 -18.62 -16.28
C SER A 334 1.11 -19.46 -16.02
N ARG A 335 2.23 -18.76 -15.80
CA ARG A 335 3.57 -19.32 -15.56
C ARG A 335 4.07 -18.94 -14.18
N PHE A 336 4.38 -19.93 -13.37
CA PHE A 336 4.97 -19.77 -12.04
C PHE A 336 6.38 -20.36 -12.01
N GLU A 337 7.33 -19.56 -11.55
CA GLU A 337 8.72 -19.98 -11.32
C GLU A 337 9.09 -19.70 -9.88
N PHE A 338 9.71 -20.68 -9.23
CA PHE A 338 10.19 -20.54 -7.86
C PHE A 338 11.54 -21.21 -7.68
N GLU A 339 12.43 -20.53 -6.96
CA GLU A 339 13.79 -20.97 -6.68
C GLU A 339 14.11 -20.75 -5.19
N TYR A 340 14.78 -21.72 -4.58
CA TYR A 340 15.32 -21.61 -3.23
C TYR A 340 16.63 -22.38 -3.11
N LYS A 341 17.35 -22.17 -2.01
CA LYS A 341 18.57 -22.91 -1.72
C LYS A 341 18.60 -23.51 -0.32
N ASN A 342 19.39 -24.56 -0.15
CA ASN A 342 19.75 -25.07 1.16
C ASN A 342 20.54 -24.01 1.95
N PRO A 343 20.36 -23.89 3.27
CA PRO A 343 21.22 -23.04 4.09
C PRO A 343 22.69 -23.38 3.90
N GLU A 344 23.55 -22.36 3.94
CA GLU A 344 25.00 -22.55 3.93
C GLU A 344 25.46 -23.19 5.26
N GLU A 345 26.50 -24.02 5.23
CA GLU A 345 27.26 -24.35 6.43
C GLU A 345 28.13 -23.15 6.80
N GLY A 346 27.75 -22.40 7.82
CA GLY A 346 28.52 -21.23 8.24
C GLY A 346 29.83 -21.65 8.91
N LEU A 347 30.94 -21.01 8.54
CA LEU A 347 32.25 -21.08 9.22
C LEU A 347 32.18 -20.73 10.73
N ASP A 348 31.12 -20.03 11.18
CA ASP A 348 30.85 -19.68 12.58
C ASP A 348 29.48 -20.19 13.09
N SER A 349 28.80 -21.06 12.34
CA SER A 349 27.45 -21.51 12.68
C SER A 349 27.44 -22.62 13.75
N LYS A 350 27.58 -22.23 15.03
CA LYS A 350 27.35 -23.14 16.18
C LYS A 350 25.88 -23.61 16.32
N GLN A 351 25.00 -23.31 15.37
CA GLN A 351 23.63 -23.81 15.35
C GLN A 351 23.43 -24.73 14.14
N PRO A 352 23.09 -26.02 14.34
CA PRO A 352 22.76 -26.90 13.23
C PRO A 352 21.56 -26.35 12.45
N SER A 353 21.53 -26.61 11.14
CA SER A 353 20.39 -26.26 10.28
C SER A 353 19.08 -26.72 10.93
N ARG A 354 18.13 -25.79 11.07
CA ARG A 354 16.80 -26.12 11.64
C ARG A 354 15.90 -26.85 10.64
N LEU A 355 16.29 -26.92 9.37
CA LEU A 355 15.51 -27.58 8.33
C LEU A 355 15.73 -29.09 8.40
N LYS A 356 14.68 -29.80 8.82
CA LYS A 356 14.65 -31.27 8.99
C LYS A 356 13.85 -31.98 7.91
N THR A 357 13.42 -31.25 6.89
CA THR A 357 12.51 -31.74 5.85
C THR A 357 12.96 -31.20 4.51
N THR A 358 12.71 -31.96 3.45
CA THR A 358 12.90 -31.53 2.06
C THR A 358 11.58 -31.07 1.42
N ARG A 359 10.48 -31.12 2.19
CA ARG A 359 9.11 -30.88 1.73
C ARG A 359 8.79 -29.40 1.62
N THR A 360 8.57 -28.94 0.40
CA THR A 360 8.06 -27.61 0.06
C THR A 360 6.58 -27.71 -0.36
N GLU A 361 5.73 -26.87 0.22
CA GLU A 361 4.29 -26.77 -0.08
C GLU A 361 4.04 -25.54 -0.97
N ILE A 362 3.48 -25.76 -2.16
CA ILE A 362 3.13 -24.71 -3.12
C ILE A 362 1.61 -24.73 -3.31
N PHE A 363 0.95 -23.62 -3.00
CA PHE A 363 -0.45 -23.42 -3.38
C PHE A 363 -0.55 -23.21 -4.88
N LEU A 364 -1.43 -23.97 -5.53
CA LEU A 364 -1.74 -23.88 -6.96
C LEU A 364 -3.26 -23.75 -7.15
N PRO A 365 -3.77 -22.56 -7.50
CA PRO A 365 -5.20 -22.34 -7.70
C PRO A 365 -5.75 -23.28 -8.77
N ALA A 366 -6.71 -24.15 -8.43
CA ALA A 366 -7.23 -25.17 -9.34
C ALA A 366 -7.84 -24.58 -10.63
N ASP A 367 -8.49 -23.43 -10.53
CA ASP A 367 -9.09 -22.71 -11.66
C ASP A 367 -8.04 -22.22 -12.67
N ARG A 368 -6.79 -22.05 -12.24
CA ARG A 368 -5.68 -21.55 -13.07
C ARG A 368 -4.68 -22.66 -13.40
N PHE A 369 -4.50 -23.63 -12.52
CA PHE A 369 -3.53 -24.72 -12.61
C PHE A 369 -4.20 -26.09 -12.40
N PRO A 370 -5.16 -26.49 -13.26
CA PRO A 370 -5.79 -27.79 -13.16
C PRO A 370 -4.79 -28.90 -13.51
N VAL A 371 -4.80 -29.99 -12.74
CA VAL A 371 -3.77 -31.04 -12.77
C VAL A 371 -3.58 -31.66 -14.16
N ASP A 372 -4.62 -31.73 -14.97
CA ASP A 372 -4.62 -32.30 -16.32
C ASP A 372 -4.12 -31.32 -17.40
N ARG A 373 -3.89 -30.04 -17.08
CA ARG A 373 -3.49 -28.99 -18.03
C ARG A 373 -2.25 -28.21 -17.61
N ILE A 374 -1.48 -28.75 -16.68
CA ILE A 374 -0.22 -28.16 -16.21
C ILE A 374 0.99 -28.98 -16.65
N GLU A 375 2.09 -28.28 -16.87
CA GLU A 375 3.40 -28.83 -17.11
C GLU A 375 4.31 -28.40 -15.96
N ILE A 376 4.94 -29.36 -15.28
CA ILE A 376 5.83 -29.12 -14.14
C ILE A 376 7.22 -29.65 -14.47
N SER A 377 8.23 -28.81 -14.27
CA SER A 377 9.64 -29.18 -14.32
C SER A 377 10.30 -28.80 -13.00
N VAL A 378 11.09 -29.72 -12.43
CA VAL A 378 11.87 -29.50 -11.20
C VAL A 378 13.34 -29.75 -11.46
N SER A 379 14.21 -29.05 -10.73
CA SER A 379 15.66 -29.28 -10.76
C SER A 379 16.08 -30.66 -10.28
N ASP A 380 15.36 -31.17 -9.30
CA ASP A 380 15.68 -32.38 -8.56
C ASP A 380 14.48 -32.86 -7.73
N GLY A 381 14.60 -34.08 -7.21
CA GLY A 381 13.60 -34.67 -6.32
C GLY A 381 12.31 -35.10 -7.01
N THR A 382 11.23 -35.12 -6.25
CA THR A 382 9.91 -35.63 -6.69
C THR A 382 8.80 -34.69 -6.25
N TYR A 383 7.66 -34.74 -6.94
CA TYR A 383 6.48 -33.95 -6.55
C TYR A 383 5.19 -34.78 -6.59
N SER A 384 4.18 -34.31 -5.87
CA SER A 384 2.83 -34.91 -5.83
C SER A 384 1.77 -33.83 -5.62
N HIS A 385 0.54 -34.09 -6.09
CA HIS A 385 -0.57 -33.15 -5.95
C HIS A 385 -1.55 -33.61 -4.86
N GLU A 386 -1.82 -32.73 -3.90
CA GLU A 386 -2.96 -32.84 -2.98
C GLU A 386 -4.12 -32.00 -3.52
N VAL A 387 -4.81 -32.52 -4.54
CA VAL A 387 -5.81 -31.78 -5.35
C VAL A 387 -6.89 -31.11 -4.51
N LYS A 388 -7.41 -31.81 -3.48
CA LYS A 388 -8.46 -31.29 -2.59
C LYS A 388 -8.01 -30.03 -1.82
N ASN A 389 -6.71 -29.94 -1.52
CA ASN A 389 -6.13 -28.83 -0.79
C ASN A 389 -5.53 -27.77 -1.72
N GLN A 390 -5.54 -27.99 -3.05
CA GLN A 390 -4.87 -27.13 -4.04
C GLN A 390 -3.37 -26.96 -3.75
N LEU A 391 -2.72 -28.04 -3.30
CA LEU A 391 -1.29 -28.04 -2.96
C LEU A 391 -0.49 -28.94 -3.90
N LEU A 392 0.62 -28.42 -4.38
CA LEU A 392 1.73 -29.18 -4.94
C LEU A 392 2.79 -29.36 -3.85
N ILE A 393 3.12 -30.62 -3.57
CA ILE A 393 4.15 -31.00 -2.62
C ILE A 393 5.39 -31.37 -3.40
N TRP A 394 6.49 -30.65 -3.19
CA TRP A 394 7.78 -30.89 -3.84
C TRP A 394 8.83 -31.26 -2.79
N ASN A 395 9.44 -32.43 -2.93
CA ASN A 395 10.53 -32.90 -2.08
C ASN A 395 11.83 -32.85 -2.87
N HIS A 396 12.76 -31.97 -2.51
CA HIS A 396 14.08 -31.95 -3.13
C HIS A 396 14.92 -33.17 -2.71
N SER A 397 15.93 -33.52 -3.51
CA SER A 397 16.83 -34.66 -3.26
C SER A 397 18.26 -34.26 -2.94
N LYS A 398 18.72 -33.08 -3.40
CA LYS A 398 20.06 -32.56 -3.12
C LYS A 398 20.10 -31.96 -1.72
N LEU A 399 21.00 -32.44 -0.86
CA LEU A 399 21.04 -32.07 0.56
C LEU A 399 22.26 -31.25 0.93
N GLU A 400 23.20 -31.13 -0.01
CA GLU A 400 24.43 -30.39 0.19
C GLU A 400 24.15 -28.91 0.51
N PRO A 401 24.92 -28.30 1.43
CA PRO A 401 24.78 -26.89 1.78
C PRO A 401 24.88 -26.00 0.54
N GLY A 402 24.02 -24.99 0.46
CA GLY A 402 23.98 -24.08 -0.69
C GLY A 402 23.42 -24.69 -1.99
N ALA A 403 23.00 -25.96 -2.02
CA ALA A 403 22.35 -26.55 -3.19
C ALA A 403 21.15 -25.69 -3.63
N GLN A 404 21.06 -25.43 -4.93
CA GLN A 404 19.96 -24.67 -5.52
C GLN A 404 18.89 -25.60 -6.08
N HIS A 405 17.64 -25.20 -5.84
CA HIS A 405 16.46 -25.91 -6.28
C HIS A 405 15.56 -24.95 -7.05
N TRP A 406 15.00 -25.41 -8.17
CA TRP A 406 14.01 -24.65 -8.92
C TRP A 406 12.83 -25.51 -9.35
N ILE A 407 11.67 -24.88 -9.46
CA ILE A 407 10.47 -25.44 -10.04
C ILE A 407 9.83 -24.45 -11.02
N LYS A 408 9.39 -24.95 -12.16
CA LYS A 408 8.67 -24.20 -13.19
C LYS A 408 7.35 -24.89 -13.48
N ILE A 409 6.27 -24.13 -13.44
CA ILE A 409 4.91 -24.61 -13.61
C ILE A 409 4.23 -23.73 -14.65
N ALA A 410 3.77 -24.34 -15.74
CA ALA A 410 3.03 -23.65 -16.78
C ALA A 410 1.65 -24.28 -16.95
N SER A 411 0.61 -23.46 -17.04
CA SER A 411 -0.75 -23.92 -17.32
C SER A 411 -1.19 -23.55 -18.73
N ARG A 412 -1.99 -24.41 -19.37
CA ARG A 412 -2.65 -24.07 -20.63
C ARG A 412 -3.88 -23.16 -20.43
N VAL A 413 -4.34 -22.97 -19.19
CA VAL A 413 -5.49 -22.11 -18.86
C VAL A 413 -5.04 -20.66 -18.75
N ARG A 414 -5.29 -19.85 -19.79
CA ARG A 414 -4.92 -18.43 -19.82
C ARG A 414 -6.11 -17.54 -19.48
N VAL A 415 -5.86 -16.43 -18.78
CA VAL A 415 -6.84 -15.36 -18.59
C VAL A 415 -6.37 -14.17 -19.39
N LYS A 416 -7.20 -13.73 -20.34
CA LYS A 416 -6.96 -12.50 -21.09
C LYS A 416 -8.05 -11.51 -20.72
N VAL A 417 -7.64 -10.39 -20.11
CA VAL A 417 -8.56 -9.29 -19.85
C VAL A 417 -8.45 -8.33 -21.03
N GLU A 418 -9.55 -8.12 -21.74
CA GLU A 418 -9.55 -7.28 -22.93
C GLU A 418 -9.58 -5.81 -22.57
N LYS A 419 -8.74 -5.02 -23.25
CA LYS A 419 -8.73 -3.57 -23.08
C LYS A 419 -10.06 -2.98 -23.59
N PRO A 420 -10.71 -2.05 -22.87
CA PRO A 420 -11.93 -1.41 -23.33
C PRO A 420 -11.80 -0.77 -24.73
N ALA A 421 -12.80 -0.98 -25.60
CA ALA A 421 -12.88 -0.34 -26.91
C ALA A 421 -13.02 1.18 -26.76
N GLY A 422 -12.27 1.97 -27.54
CA GLY A 422 -12.29 3.43 -27.44
C GLY A 422 -11.34 4.04 -26.40
N SER A 423 -10.58 3.21 -25.65
CA SER A 423 -9.48 3.68 -24.79
C SER A 423 -8.24 4.06 -25.61
N GLY A 424 -8.41 5.04 -26.51
CA GLY A 424 -7.31 5.74 -27.16
C GLY A 424 -6.36 6.32 -26.12
N MET A 425 -5.10 6.48 -26.51
CA MET A 425 -4.06 7.05 -25.65
C MET A 425 -4.45 8.50 -25.30
N PHE A 426 -4.96 8.69 -24.07
CA PHE A 426 -5.45 9.94 -23.48
C PHE A 426 -6.74 10.51 -24.12
N PRO A 427 -7.77 10.85 -23.31
CA PRO A 427 -8.80 11.80 -23.76
C PRO A 427 -8.09 13.09 -24.19
N GLY A 428 -8.48 13.70 -25.31
CA GLY A 428 -7.77 14.84 -25.92
C GLY A 428 -7.49 16.03 -24.97
N SER A 429 -8.28 16.18 -23.90
CA SER A 429 -8.05 17.16 -22.83
C SER A 429 -6.82 16.89 -21.97
N LYS A 430 -6.43 15.62 -21.75
CA LYS A 430 -5.25 15.23 -20.96
C LYS A 430 -3.96 15.29 -21.77
N LEU A 431 -4.03 15.07 -23.08
CA LEU A 431 -2.88 15.27 -24.00
C LEU A 431 -2.52 16.76 -24.09
N ALA A 432 -3.52 17.64 -24.15
CA ALA A 432 -3.31 19.09 -24.06
C ALA A 432 -2.63 19.48 -22.74
N LEU A 433 -3.00 18.87 -21.62
CA LEU A 433 -2.37 19.11 -20.31
C LEU A 433 -0.89 18.67 -20.30
N LEU A 434 -0.57 17.51 -20.88
CA LEU A 434 0.79 17.00 -21.05
C LEU A 434 1.67 17.89 -21.95
N LEU A 435 1.12 18.38 -23.07
CA LEU A 435 1.78 19.35 -23.94
C LEU A 435 1.99 20.70 -23.24
N SER A 436 1.00 21.15 -22.46
CA SER A 436 1.11 22.38 -21.65
C SER A 436 2.19 22.25 -20.59
N LEU A 437 2.31 21.08 -19.97
CA LEU A 437 3.34 20.71 -19.02
C LEU A 437 4.74 20.70 -19.65
N LEU A 438 4.88 20.11 -20.84
CA LEU A 438 6.13 20.12 -21.60
C LEU A 438 6.56 21.54 -21.96
N ILE A 439 5.62 22.39 -22.38
CA ILE A 439 5.89 23.81 -22.70
C ILE A 439 6.27 24.59 -21.43
N GLY A 440 5.56 24.39 -20.31
CA GLY A 440 5.87 25.04 -19.04
C GLY A 440 7.23 24.64 -18.46
N LEU A 441 7.61 23.38 -18.60
CA LEU A 441 8.91 22.87 -18.16
C LEU A 441 10.05 23.35 -19.07
N LEU A 442 9.82 23.48 -20.38
CA LEU A 442 10.75 24.12 -21.32
C LEU A 442 10.95 25.60 -20.98
N ALA A 443 9.88 26.32 -20.64
CA ALA A 443 9.98 27.72 -20.22
C ALA A 443 10.79 27.89 -18.91
N LEU A 444 10.58 27.01 -17.92
CA LEU A 444 11.36 27.03 -16.68
C LEU A 444 12.84 26.68 -16.89
N TRP A 445 13.13 25.75 -17.81
CA TRP A 445 14.49 25.40 -18.18
C TRP A 445 15.21 26.55 -18.92
N VAL A 446 14.53 27.23 -19.85
CA VAL A 446 15.07 28.41 -20.56
C VAL A 446 15.34 29.57 -19.59
N VAL A 447 14.45 29.81 -18.62
CA VAL A 447 14.67 30.83 -17.57
C VAL A 447 15.89 30.47 -16.72
N HIS A 448 16.02 29.20 -16.29
CA HIS A 448 17.16 28.76 -15.47
C HIS A 448 18.51 28.88 -16.20
N VAL A 449 18.55 28.58 -17.50
CA VAL A 449 19.76 28.67 -18.35
C VAL A 449 20.11 30.11 -18.73
N THR A 450 19.18 31.06 -18.63
CA THR A 450 19.44 32.49 -18.94
C THR A 450 19.73 33.34 -17.70
N THR A 451 19.46 32.82 -16.49
CA THR A 451 19.77 33.47 -15.21
C THR A 451 21.04 32.97 -14.51
N HIS A 452 21.75 32.01 -15.12
CA HIS A 452 23.09 31.55 -14.75
C HIS A 452 23.99 31.67 -15.97
#